data_AF-A0A1A8M5P1-F1
#
_entry.id   AF-A0A1A8M5P1-F1
#
_cell.length_a   1.000
_cell.length_b   1.000
_cell.length_c   1.000
_cell.angle_alpha   90.00
_cell.angle_beta   90.00
_cell.angle_gamma   90.00
#
_symmetry.space_group_name_H-M   'P 1'
#
loop_
_entity.id
_entity.type
_entity.pdbx_description
1 polymer ?
#
loop_
_entity_poly.entity_id
_entity_poly.type
_entity_poly.pdbx_seq_one_letter_code
_entity_poly.pdbx_strand_id
1 'polypeptide(L)'
;MEGQETIQILSQDLIRVLRIPRKDPPKKSTSLLAADFERVTSKPHFLTMEESKALKQACAKEREEERKAAVEKMHEWKEIEASCEKNQAPTDLELEAQEHAQQLVEQARIFKMEQEDEIKQFNQLILNAQCQATRDVQIQEKKQIKAELAEEEKHLEIEMKVQLDKALQRANKIDELRKEQRIRGRQQICKQIQERLDNKLIQDHQKEQERLRIEENQKRMKQEDFKAREKERMRQQLLQEEVKRVNAEIVQNREKKLEQEKLADMKILEYQRKTQERQAEHEAEQVRIKKEKELEIARLWAQQEKALDYKAQQDELRARRHQESIERQWRMRQKELAAKRVHKDAMLREARLDQVRTKELCLAMENNREKAVLERLLRAEKEAVTKEKEQEERQLQKMLHHSKALRQQMKEQELSAITRRIKDLEDANRLMEQERQRRLRLKEFKEKKLLELKATGIAEKYWSYLEHKAQEELPLK
;
A
#
# COMPACT_ATOMS: atom_id res chain seq x y z
N MET A 1 -2.99 -68.96 87.32
CA MET A 1 -3.70 -70.23 87.12
C MET A 1 -5.15 -69.84 86.90
N GLU A 2 -5.80 -70.00 85.75
CA GLU A 2 -5.77 -71.08 84.77
C GLU A 2 -6.36 -70.56 83.45
N GLY A 3 -5.99 -71.22 82.35
CA GLY A 3 -6.42 -70.92 80.99
C GLY A 3 -7.92 -70.67 80.84
N GLN A 4 -8.25 -69.69 80.01
CA GLN A 4 -9.61 -69.48 79.51
C GLN A 4 -9.79 -70.39 78.30
N GLU A 5 -10.78 -71.27 78.36
CA GLU A 5 -11.15 -72.19 77.28
C GLU A 5 -11.66 -71.38 76.07
N THR A 6 -10.98 -71.53 74.94
CA THR A 6 -11.39 -70.99 73.64
C THR A 6 -11.80 -72.15 72.74
N ILE A 7 -12.98 -72.07 72.14
CA ILE A 7 -13.43 -73.03 71.13
C ILE A 7 -13.27 -72.38 69.75
N GLN A 8 -12.52 -73.04 68.88
CA GLN A 8 -12.38 -72.65 67.47
C GLN A 8 -13.44 -73.36 66.66
N ILE A 9 -14.30 -72.60 65.98
CA ILE A 9 -15.29 -73.15 65.06
C ILE A 9 -14.79 -72.86 63.64
N LEU A 10 -14.54 -73.94 62.90
CA LEU A 10 -14.14 -73.91 61.49
C LEU A 10 -15.39 -73.99 60.63
N SER A 11 -15.65 -72.94 59.85
CA SER A 11 -16.60 -72.97 58.73
C SER A 11 -15.86 -72.59 57.46
N GLN A 12 -16.39 -73.00 56.30
CA GLN A 12 -15.64 -73.15 55.04
C GLN A 12 -14.86 -71.90 54.58
N ASP A 13 -15.25 -70.70 55.02
CA ASP A 13 -14.61 -69.45 54.60
C ASP A 13 -13.92 -68.64 55.72
N LEU A 14 -14.09 -68.95 57.01
CA LEU A 14 -13.46 -68.19 58.11
C LEU A 14 -13.29 -69.01 59.41
N ILE A 15 -12.12 -68.92 60.05
CA ILE A 15 -11.84 -69.45 61.40
C ILE A 15 -12.33 -68.42 62.43
N ARG A 16 -13.31 -68.78 63.27
CA ARG A 16 -13.78 -67.93 64.38
C ARG A 16 -13.35 -68.49 65.73
N VAL A 17 -12.65 -67.67 66.51
CA VAL A 17 -12.26 -67.97 67.89
C VAL A 17 -13.27 -67.32 68.83
N LEU A 18 -14.15 -68.12 69.44
CA LEU A 18 -15.12 -67.64 70.44
C LEU A 18 -14.56 -67.84 71.85
N ARG A 19 -14.50 -66.75 72.62
CA ARG A 19 -14.18 -66.77 74.06
C ARG A 19 -15.47 -66.97 74.84
N ILE A 20 -15.59 -68.07 75.57
CA ILE A 20 -16.73 -68.32 76.46
C ILE A 20 -16.48 -67.58 77.79
N PRO A 21 -17.39 -66.69 78.23
CA PRO A 21 -17.29 -66.07 79.55
C PRO A 21 -17.53 -67.14 80.62
N ARG A 22 -16.62 -67.25 81.60
CA ARG A 22 -16.83 -68.11 82.78
C ARG A 22 -18.11 -67.68 83.51
N LYS A 23 -18.95 -68.65 83.87
CA LYS A 23 -20.02 -68.45 84.86
C LYS A 23 -19.38 -68.11 86.20
N ASP A 24 -19.89 -67.02 86.78
CA ASP A 24 -19.70 -66.51 88.13
C ASP A 24 -18.29 -66.02 88.50
N PRO A 25 -18.05 -64.70 88.54
CA PRO A 25 -16.94 -64.16 89.31
C PRO A 25 -17.24 -64.33 90.81
N PRO A 26 -16.20 -64.51 91.64
CA PRO A 26 -16.36 -64.59 93.10
C PRO A 26 -17.05 -63.31 93.58
N LYS A 27 -17.93 -63.43 94.59
CA LYS A 27 -18.40 -62.30 95.38
C LYS A 27 -17.18 -61.50 95.85
N LYS A 28 -16.78 -60.49 95.07
CA LYS A 28 -15.96 -59.40 95.56
C LYS A 28 -16.82 -58.77 96.61
N SER A 29 -16.49 -59.02 97.87
CA SER A 29 -16.88 -58.15 98.96
C SER A 29 -16.64 -56.73 98.46
N THR A 30 -17.71 -55.98 98.23
CA THR A 30 -17.66 -54.52 98.17
C THR A 30 -17.24 -54.08 99.57
N SER A 31 -15.95 -54.22 99.87
CA SER A 31 -15.30 -53.33 100.82
C SER A 31 -15.42 -51.97 100.18
N LEU A 32 -16.43 -51.21 100.61
CA LEU A 32 -16.49 -49.78 100.36
C LEU A 32 -15.10 -49.25 100.66
N LEU A 33 -14.45 -48.65 99.66
CA LEU A 33 -13.24 -47.89 99.88
C LEU A 33 -13.56 -46.90 101.01
N ALA A 34 -12.66 -46.66 101.97
CA ALA A 34 -12.98 -45.80 103.13
C ALA A 34 -13.62 -44.46 102.70
N ALA A 35 -13.17 -43.90 101.57
CA ALA A 35 -13.74 -42.73 100.92
C ALA A 35 -15.23 -42.86 100.52
N ASP A 36 -15.66 -44.04 100.07
CA ASP A 36 -17.07 -44.30 99.70
C ASP A 36 -17.95 -44.55 100.93
N PHE A 37 -17.40 -45.11 102.03
CA PHE A 37 -18.12 -45.26 103.31
C PHE A 37 -18.31 -43.91 104.02
N GLU A 38 -17.30 -43.03 103.97
CA GLU A 38 -17.38 -41.65 104.46
C GLU A 38 -18.34 -40.79 103.63
N ARG A 39 -18.46 -41.05 102.32
CA ARG A 39 -19.41 -40.35 101.44
C ARG A 39 -20.88 -40.73 101.67
N VAL A 40 -21.15 -41.89 102.28
CA VAL A 40 -22.52 -42.36 102.61
C VAL A 40 -22.92 -42.05 104.06
N THR A 41 -21.94 -41.95 104.97
CA THR A 41 -22.19 -41.58 106.39
C THR A 41 -22.07 -40.08 106.67
N SER A 42 -21.43 -39.30 105.80
CA SER A 42 -21.49 -37.84 105.85
C SER A 42 -22.92 -37.36 105.60
N LYS A 43 -23.43 -36.49 106.49
CA LYS A 43 -24.72 -35.79 106.31
C LYS A 43 -24.79 -35.26 104.88
N PRO A 44 -25.92 -35.38 104.14
CA PRO A 44 -26.03 -34.78 102.82
C PRO A 44 -25.75 -33.28 102.97
N HIS A 45 -24.57 -32.86 102.52
CA HIS A 45 -24.25 -31.45 102.39
C HIS A 45 -25.12 -30.97 101.24
N PHE A 46 -26.29 -30.41 101.58
CA PHE A 46 -27.11 -29.68 100.64
C PHE A 46 -26.26 -28.51 100.18
N LEU A 47 -25.52 -28.71 99.08
CA LEU A 47 -24.87 -27.64 98.36
C LEU A 47 -25.95 -26.56 98.18
N THR A 48 -25.71 -25.40 98.75
CA THR A 48 -26.50 -24.22 98.42
C THR A 48 -26.49 -24.07 96.89
N MET A 49 -27.55 -23.50 96.32
CA MET A 49 -27.65 -23.31 94.86
C MET A 49 -26.42 -22.59 94.27
N GLU A 50 -25.67 -21.88 95.10
CA GLU A 50 -24.41 -21.20 94.78
C GLU A 50 -23.21 -22.16 94.72
N GLU A 51 -23.03 -23.07 95.69
CA GLU A 51 -21.93 -24.04 95.71
C GLU A 51 -22.04 -25.08 94.58
N SER A 52 -23.26 -25.51 94.24
CA SER A 52 -23.51 -26.42 93.10
C SER A 52 -23.23 -25.75 91.75
N LYS A 53 -23.51 -24.44 91.64
CA LYS A 53 -23.16 -23.64 90.45
C LYS A 53 -21.65 -23.44 90.37
N ALA A 54 -20.97 -23.19 91.48
CA ALA A 54 -19.52 -23.02 91.52
C ALA A 54 -18.77 -24.29 91.08
N LEU A 55 -19.18 -25.47 91.56
CA LEU A 55 -18.58 -26.76 91.16
C LEU A 55 -18.82 -27.09 89.68
N LYS A 56 -20.03 -26.82 89.16
CA LYS A 56 -20.32 -26.99 87.72
C LYS A 56 -19.51 -26.02 86.86
N GLN A 57 -19.30 -24.80 87.32
CA GLN A 57 -18.43 -23.83 86.65
C GLN A 57 -16.96 -24.24 86.69
N ALA A 58 -16.47 -24.79 87.81
CA ALA A 58 -15.10 -25.31 87.90
C ALA A 58 -14.87 -26.49 86.96
N CYS A 59 -15.77 -27.48 86.94
CA CYS A 59 -15.67 -28.64 86.04
C CYS A 59 -15.85 -28.25 84.56
N ALA A 60 -16.66 -27.22 84.26
CA ALA A 60 -16.77 -26.67 82.91
C ALA A 60 -15.46 -25.99 82.48
N LYS A 61 -14.79 -25.25 83.38
CA LYS A 61 -13.49 -24.62 83.12
C LYS A 61 -12.40 -25.66 82.85
N GLU A 62 -12.30 -26.72 83.65
CA GLU A 62 -11.33 -27.80 83.41
C GLU A 62 -11.54 -28.47 82.04
N ARG A 63 -12.80 -28.75 81.66
CA ARG A 63 -13.12 -29.31 80.33
C ARG A 63 -12.84 -28.34 79.19
N GLU A 64 -12.99 -27.03 79.41
CA GLU A 64 -12.59 -26.01 78.44
C GLU A 64 -11.07 -25.92 78.31
N GLU A 65 -10.32 -26.05 79.40
CA GLU A 65 -8.86 -26.08 79.41
C GLU A 65 -8.31 -27.32 78.69
N GLU A 66 -8.88 -28.50 78.92
CA GLU A 66 -8.51 -29.72 78.17
C GLU A 66 -8.78 -29.60 76.67
N ARG A 67 -9.92 -28.97 76.29
CA ARG A 67 -10.23 -28.69 74.88
C ARG A 67 -9.25 -27.70 74.28
N LYS A 68 -8.87 -26.65 75.01
CA LYS A 68 -7.86 -25.67 74.56
C LYS A 68 -6.52 -26.36 74.35
N ALA A 69 -6.07 -27.20 75.29
CA ALA A 69 -4.82 -27.95 75.16
C ALA A 69 -4.83 -28.95 73.99
N ALA A 70 -5.97 -29.58 73.69
CA ALA A 70 -6.11 -30.46 72.52
C ALA A 70 -6.08 -29.69 71.20
N VAL A 71 -6.70 -28.50 71.16
CA VAL A 71 -6.68 -27.60 70.01
C VAL A 71 -5.27 -27.04 69.79
N GLU A 72 -4.57 -26.63 70.83
CA GLU A 72 -3.17 -26.19 70.77
C GLU A 72 -2.26 -27.27 70.19
N LYS A 73 -2.35 -28.52 70.67
CA LYS A 73 -1.60 -29.65 70.08
C LYS A 73 -1.95 -29.88 68.61
N MET A 74 -3.24 -29.76 68.23
CA MET A 74 -3.63 -29.87 66.83
C MET A 74 -3.01 -28.76 65.98
N HIS A 75 -2.91 -27.54 66.51
CA HIS A 75 -2.23 -26.44 65.84
C HIS A 75 -0.73 -26.70 65.69
N GLU A 76 -0.05 -27.17 66.75
CA GLU A 76 1.36 -27.55 66.70
C GLU A 76 1.63 -28.64 65.66
N TRP A 77 0.79 -29.69 65.60
CA TRP A 77 0.92 -30.74 64.59
C TRP A 77 0.72 -30.22 63.17
N LYS A 78 -0.23 -29.32 62.95
CA LYS A 78 -0.43 -28.67 61.65
C LYS A 78 0.74 -27.77 61.26
N GLU A 79 1.34 -27.07 62.23
CA GLU A 79 2.53 -26.27 62.01
C GLU A 79 3.75 -27.14 61.66
N ILE A 80 3.91 -28.29 62.33
CA ILE A 80 4.95 -29.27 62.03
C ILE A 80 4.72 -29.89 60.65
N GLU A 81 3.51 -30.31 60.32
CA GLU A 81 3.16 -30.87 59.00
C GLU A 81 3.41 -29.86 57.88
N ALA A 82 2.95 -28.61 58.04
CA ALA A 82 3.22 -27.53 57.10
C ALA A 82 4.71 -27.19 57.00
N SER A 83 5.50 -27.41 58.06
CA SER A 83 6.96 -27.24 58.02
C SER A 83 7.65 -28.39 57.28
N CYS A 84 7.17 -29.62 57.44
CA CYS A 84 7.68 -30.79 56.72
C CYS A 84 7.37 -30.71 55.22
N GLU A 85 6.16 -30.31 54.83
CA GLU A 85 5.77 -30.10 53.43
C GLU A 85 6.63 -29.02 52.76
N LYS A 86 6.94 -27.93 53.47
CA LYS A 86 7.81 -26.85 52.97
C LYS A 86 9.28 -27.25 52.85
N ASN A 87 9.73 -28.18 53.69
CA ASN A 87 11.12 -28.63 53.75
C ASN A 87 11.38 -29.92 52.97
N GLN A 88 10.35 -30.46 52.30
CA GLN A 88 10.49 -31.65 51.48
C GLN A 88 11.38 -31.31 50.27
N ALA A 89 12.48 -32.04 50.12
CA ALA A 89 13.39 -31.84 48.99
C ALA A 89 12.63 -32.11 47.68
N PRO A 90 12.77 -31.24 46.66
CA PRO A 90 12.08 -31.43 45.39
C PRO A 90 12.48 -32.78 44.79
N THR A 91 11.49 -33.48 44.25
CA THR A 91 11.67 -34.77 43.58
C THR A 91 12.50 -34.58 42.30
N ASP A 92 13.23 -35.59 41.84
CA ASP A 92 14.04 -35.50 40.59
C ASP A 92 13.23 -34.98 39.40
N LEU A 93 11.95 -35.39 39.27
CA LEU A 93 11.03 -34.90 38.24
C LEU A 93 10.68 -33.41 38.42
N GLU A 94 10.59 -32.93 39.65
CA GLU A 94 10.33 -31.53 39.96
C GLU A 94 11.58 -30.67 39.68
N LEU A 95 12.78 -31.21 39.94
CA LEU A 95 14.04 -30.58 39.57
C LEU A 95 14.17 -30.47 38.05
N GLU A 96 13.93 -31.55 37.30
CA GLU A 96 13.91 -31.51 35.83
C GLU A 96 12.88 -30.51 35.30
N ALA A 97 11.67 -30.49 35.88
CA ALA A 97 10.64 -29.52 35.52
C ALA A 97 11.07 -28.08 35.85
N GLN A 98 11.75 -27.85 36.97
CA GLN A 98 12.32 -26.55 37.34
C GLN A 98 13.42 -26.13 36.38
N GLU A 99 14.34 -27.02 36.01
CA GLU A 99 15.40 -26.75 35.03
C GLU A 99 14.81 -26.42 33.65
N HIS A 100 13.84 -27.19 33.18
CA HIS A 100 13.13 -26.90 31.94
C HIS A 100 12.40 -25.56 31.98
N ALA A 101 11.73 -25.25 33.09
CA ALA A 101 11.08 -23.96 33.27
C ALA A 101 12.09 -22.81 33.29
N GLN A 102 13.23 -22.99 33.95
CA GLN A 102 14.32 -22.01 33.96
C GLN A 102 14.89 -21.78 32.56
N GLN A 103 15.19 -22.85 31.82
CA GLN A 103 15.63 -22.78 30.43
C GLN A 103 14.62 -22.04 29.55
N LEU A 104 13.33 -22.32 29.69
CA LEU A 104 12.26 -21.63 28.97
C LEU A 104 12.27 -20.12 29.28
N VAL A 105 12.40 -19.76 30.56
CA VAL A 105 12.48 -18.37 31.00
C VAL A 105 13.73 -17.69 30.45
N GLU A 106 14.87 -18.37 30.44
CA GLU A 106 16.12 -17.86 29.87
C GLU A 106 16.02 -17.66 28.35
N GLN A 107 15.49 -18.63 27.62
CA GLN A 107 15.22 -18.52 26.19
C GLN A 107 14.28 -17.35 25.89
N ALA A 108 13.21 -17.20 26.68
CA ALA A 108 12.30 -16.07 26.54
C ALA A 108 12.99 -14.72 26.84
N ARG A 109 13.91 -14.67 27.81
CA ARG A 109 14.73 -13.48 28.08
C ARG A 109 15.66 -13.16 26.91
N ILE A 110 16.36 -14.15 26.38
CA ILE A 110 17.23 -14.00 25.20
C ILE A 110 16.40 -13.49 24.02
N PHE A 111 15.26 -14.09 23.73
CA PHE A 111 14.39 -13.66 22.64
C PHE A 111 13.93 -12.21 22.81
N LYS A 112 13.56 -11.79 24.03
CA LYS A 112 13.23 -10.38 24.29
C LYS A 112 14.41 -9.44 24.04
N MET A 113 15.62 -9.83 24.43
CA MET A 113 16.84 -9.05 24.16
C MET A 113 17.16 -8.97 22.66
N GLU A 114 16.98 -10.07 21.91
CA GLU A 114 17.15 -10.11 20.45
C GLU A 114 16.15 -9.23 19.70
N GLN A 115 14.98 -8.96 20.31
CA GLN A 115 13.98 -8.06 19.72
C GLN A 115 14.33 -6.58 19.88
N GLU A 116 15.27 -6.22 20.76
CA GLU A 116 15.72 -4.83 20.93
C GLU A 116 16.43 -4.34 19.65
N ASP A 117 16.09 -3.13 19.20
CA ASP A 117 16.55 -2.61 17.91
C ASP A 117 18.07 -2.47 17.84
N GLU A 118 18.72 -2.10 18.95
CA GLU A 118 20.18 -2.00 19.04
C GLU A 118 20.86 -3.36 18.86
N ILE A 119 20.21 -4.44 19.32
CA ILE A 119 20.72 -5.82 19.15
C ILE A 119 20.47 -6.31 17.73
N LYS A 120 19.30 -6.01 17.14
CA LYS A 120 19.04 -6.31 15.71
C LYS A 120 20.08 -5.65 14.80
N GLN A 121 20.37 -4.38 15.03
CA GLN A 121 21.42 -3.67 14.29
C GLN A 121 22.80 -4.29 14.53
N PHE A 122 23.10 -4.68 15.77
CA PHE A 122 24.34 -5.38 16.09
C PHE A 122 24.44 -6.71 15.35
N ASN A 123 23.39 -7.54 15.36
CA ASN A 123 23.32 -8.80 14.64
C ASN A 123 23.49 -8.64 13.12
N GLN A 124 22.98 -7.56 12.53
CA GLN A 124 23.24 -7.25 11.12
C GLN A 124 24.73 -6.99 10.87
N LEU A 125 25.41 -6.27 11.76
CA LEU A 125 26.85 -6.04 11.65
C LEU A 125 27.64 -7.34 11.83
N ILE A 126 27.21 -8.20 12.75
CA ILE A 126 27.76 -9.54 12.95
C ILE A 126 27.65 -10.37 11.66
N LEU A 127 26.45 -10.43 11.08
CA LEU A 127 26.21 -11.16 9.84
C LEU A 127 27.05 -10.61 8.69
N ASN A 128 27.18 -9.28 8.59
CA ASN A 128 28.03 -8.65 7.58
C ASN A 128 29.51 -9.01 7.76
N ALA A 129 30.01 -9.05 9.00
CA ALA A 129 31.37 -9.47 9.30
C ALA A 129 31.61 -10.95 8.91
N GLN A 130 30.66 -11.83 9.22
CA GLN A 130 30.67 -13.23 8.78
C GLN A 130 30.69 -13.35 7.25
N CYS A 131 29.80 -12.63 6.56
CA CYS A 131 29.74 -12.62 5.10
C CYS A 131 31.05 -12.11 4.47
N GLN A 132 31.68 -11.08 5.05
CA GLN A 132 32.98 -10.58 4.58
C GLN A 132 34.09 -11.61 4.77
N ALA A 133 34.11 -12.30 5.92
CA ALA A 133 35.06 -13.38 6.17
C ALA A 133 34.90 -14.51 5.14
N THR A 134 33.67 -14.98 4.90
CA THR A 134 33.40 -16.00 3.88
C THR A 134 33.76 -15.53 2.47
N ARG A 135 33.44 -14.27 2.13
CA ARG A 135 33.75 -13.71 0.81
C ARG A 135 35.26 -13.65 0.56
N ASP A 136 36.05 -13.25 1.54
CA ASP A 136 37.50 -13.19 1.38
C ASP A 136 38.10 -14.58 1.16
N VAL A 137 37.60 -15.60 1.86
CA VAL A 137 37.96 -17.02 1.62
C VAL A 137 37.59 -17.42 0.19
N GLN A 138 36.36 -17.16 -0.25
CA GLN A 138 35.91 -17.46 -1.61
C GLN A 138 36.72 -16.73 -2.70
N ILE A 139 37.14 -15.49 -2.45
CA ILE A 139 38.00 -14.75 -3.38
C ILE A 139 39.37 -15.41 -3.49
N GLN A 140 39.93 -15.87 -2.37
CA GLN A 140 41.20 -16.60 -2.36
C GLN A 140 41.07 -17.93 -3.11
N GLU A 141 40.03 -18.72 -2.84
CA GLU A 141 39.72 -19.96 -3.57
C GLU A 141 39.57 -19.70 -5.08
N LYS A 142 38.81 -18.68 -5.48
CA LYS A 142 38.64 -18.32 -6.89
C LYS A 142 39.95 -17.93 -7.56
N LYS A 143 40.85 -17.25 -6.85
CA LYS A 143 42.19 -16.91 -7.38
C LYS A 143 43.03 -18.16 -7.58
N GLN A 144 42.99 -19.11 -6.63
CA GLN A 144 43.67 -20.40 -6.74
C GLN A 144 43.13 -21.19 -7.93
N ILE A 145 41.82 -21.37 -8.04
CA ILE A 145 41.19 -22.08 -9.17
C ILE A 145 41.55 -21.43 -10.52
N LYS A 146 41.57 -20.10 -10.60
CA LYS A 146 41.98 -19.42 -11.84
C LYS A 146 43.45 -19.65 -12.19
N ALA A 147 44.33 -19.72 -11.19
CA ALA A 147 45.73 -20.02 -11.41
C ALA A 147 45.89 -21.45 -11.94
N GLU A 148 45.23 -22.42 -11.31
CA GLU A 148 45.20 -23.82 -11.73
C GLU A 148 44.63 -23.97 -13.15
N LEU A 149 43.50 -23.33 -13.46
CA LEU A 149 42.92 -23.35 -14.81
C LEU A 149 43.86 -22.74 -15.86
N ALA A 150 44.56 -21.65 -15.54
CA ALA A 150 45.52 -21.05 -16.46
C ALA A 150 46.77 -21.93 -16.68
N GLU A 151 47.15 -22.75 -15.69
CA GLU A 151 48.19 -23.77 -15.85
C GLU A 151 47.70 -24.88 -16.79
N GLU A 152 46.50 -25.40 -16.57
CA GLU A 152 45.86 -26.42 -17.42
C GLU A 152 45.66 -25.95 -18.87
N GLU A 153 45.23 -24.70 -19.09
CA GLU A 153 45.10 -24.12 -20.44
C GLU A 153 46.45 -24.09 -21.17
N LYS A 154 47.54 -23.74 -20.48
CA LYS A 154 48.89 -23.79 -21.07
C LYS A 154 49.30 -25.21 -21.41
N HIS A 155 48.97 -26.18 -20.55
CA HIS A 155 49.21 -27.60 -20.84
C HIS A 155 48.48 -28.03 -22.11
N LEU A 156 47.19 -27.70 -22.25
CA LEU A 156 46.39 -28.00 -23.44
C LEU A 156 46.89 -27.29 -24.71
N GLU A 157 47.32 -26.03 -24.61
CA GLU A 157 47.90 -25.32 -25.76
C GLU A 157 49.16 -26.01 -26.29
N ILE A 158 50.02 -26.49 -25.39
CA ILE A 158 51.23 -27.23 -25.75
C ILE A 158 50.83 -28.52 -26.47
N GLU A 159 49.87 -29.28 -25.92
CA GLU A 159 49.39 -30.50 -26.55
C GLU A 159 48.75 -30.23 -27.93
N MET A 160 47.96 -29.17 -28.07
CA MET A 160 47.33 -28.80 -29.34
C MET A 160 48.37 -28.40 -30.38
N LYS A 161 49.40 -27.63 -30.01
CA LYS A 161 50.52 -27.28 -30.92
C LYS A 161 51.22 -28.54 -31.40
N VAL A 162 51.49 -29.50 -30.51
CA VAL A 162 52.08 -30.80 -30.87
C VAL A 162 51.18 -31.56 -31.86
N GLN A 163 49.86 -31.52 -31.71
CA GLN A 163 48.94 -32.16 -32.67
C GLN A 163 48.88 -31.43 -34.02
N LEU A 164 48.87 -30.09 -34.01
CA LEU A 164 48.93 -29.27 -35.22
C LEU A 164 50.21 -29.54 -36.01
N ASP A 165 51.37 -29.59 -35.33
CA ASP A 165 52.66 -29.91 -35.95
C ASP A 165 52.64 -31.31 -36.57
N LYS A 166 52.09 -32.31 -35.87
CA LYS A 166 51.89 -33.66 -36.42
C LYS A 166 51.00 -33.66 -37.65
N ALA A 167 49.91 -32.88 -37.66
CA ALA A 167 49.00 -32.77 -38.79
C ALA A 167 49.66 -32.07 -39.99
N LEU A 168 50.40 -30.98 -39.75
CA LEU A 168 51.16 -30.26 -40.78
C LEU A 168 52.24 -31.16 -41.40
N GLN A 169 52.97 -31.90 -40.57
CA GLN A 169 53.93 -32.90 -41.05
C GLN A 169 53.27 -33.96 -41.95
N ARG A 170 52.06 -34.42 -41.63
CA ARG A 170 51.30 -35.35 -42.49
C ARG A 170 50.86 -34.70 -43.80
N ALA A 171 50.37 -33.45 -43.76
CA ALA A 171 49.94 -32.72 -44.96
C ALA A 171 51.12 -32.45 -45.91
N ASN A 172 52.26 -32.00 -45.37
CA ASN A 172 53.49 -31.79 -46.14
C ASN A 172 53.93 -33.07 -46.85
N LYS A 173 53.90 -34.22 -46.18
CA LYS A 173 54.18 -35.53 -46.80
C LYS A 173 53.22 -35.84 -47.96
N ILE A 174 51.92 -35.54 -47.82
CA ILE A 174 50.95 -35.74 -48.91
C ILE A 174 51.24 -34.81 -50.09
N ASP A 175 51.58 -33.56 -49.83
CA ASP A 175 51.88 -32.59 -50.88
C ASP A 175 53.20 -32.87 -51.60
N GLU A 176 54.21 -33.38 -50.89
CA GLU A 176 55.44 -33.92 -51.50
C GLU A 176 55.10 -35.06 -52.47
N LEU A 177 54.30 -36.04 -52.04
CA LEU A 177 53.86 -37.14 -52.91
C LEU A 177 53.07 -36.63 -54.13
N ARG A 178 52.21 -35.62 -53.96
CA ARG A 178 51.47 -35.00 -55.08
C ARG A 178 52.41 -34.24 -56.03
N LYS A 179 53.42 -33.54 -55.51
CA LYS A 179 54.45 -32.88 -56.32
C LYS A 179 55.21 -33.90 -57.15
N GLU A 180 55.62 -35.01 -56.56
CA GLU A 180 56.26 -36.11 -57.27
C GLU A 180 55.37 -36.67 -58.38
N GLN A 181 54.09 -36.91 -58.09
CA GLN A 181 53.13 -37.37 -59.11
C GLN A 181 52.98 -36.36 -60.25
N ARG A 182 52.89 -35.05 -59.97
CA ARG A 182 52.85 -34.00 -61.00
C ARG A 182 54.10 -33.97 -61.86
N ILE A 183 55.28 -34.14 -61.25
CA ILE A 183 56.56 -34.20 -61.98
C ILE A 183 56.56 -35.41 -62.92
N ARG A 184 56.13 -36.59 -62.44
CA ARG A 184 55.99 -37.80 -63.27
C ARG A 184 54.98 -37.59 -64.41
N GLY A 185 53.81 -37.00 -64.14
CA GLY A 185 52.81 -36.68 -65.16
C GLY A 185 53.33 -35.69 -66.20
N ARG A 186 54.04 -34.62 -65.78
CA ARG A 186 54.70 -33.68 -66.70
C ARG A 186 55.70 -34.39 -67.61
N GLN A 187 56.54 -35.25 -67.04
CA GLN A 187 57.51 -36.03 -67.83
C GLN A 187 56.82 -36.91 -68.88
N GLN A 188 55.66 -37.50 -68.56
CA GLN A 188 54.87 -38.27 -69.52
C GLN A 188 54.29 -37.41 -70.65
N ILE A 189 53.73 -36.23 -70.33
CA ILE A 189 53.19 -35.31 -71.34
C ILE A 189 54.30 -34.80 -72.27
N CYS A 190 55.47 -34.44 -71.72
CA CYS A 190 56.61 -34.04 -72.54
C CYS A 190 57.00 -35.14 -73.53
N LYS A 191 57.02 -36.41 -73.11
CA LYS A 191 57.26 -37.55 -74.01
C LYS A 191 56.20 -37.64 -75.11
N GLN A 192 54.91 -37.50 -74.76
CA GLN A 192 53.82 -37.51 -75.74
C GLN A 192 53.89 -36.34 -76.74
N ILE A 193 54.31 -35.15 -76.30
CA ILE A 193 54.50 -34.00 -77.20
C ILE A 193 55.63 -34.29 -78.17
N GLN A 194 56.74 -34.85 -77.69
CA GLN A 194 57.85 -35.26 -78.53
C GLN A 194 57.37 -36.25 -79.61
N GLU A 195 56.65 -37.31 -79.21
CA GLU A 195 56.08 -38.31 -80.12
C GLU A 195 55.10 -37.67 -81.15
N ARG A 196 54.28 -36.69 -80.73
CA ARG A 196 53.38 -35.97 -81.65
C ARG A 196 54.13 -35.08 -82.63
N LEU A 197 55.21 -34.42 -82.21
CA LEU A 197 56.05 -33.60 -83.08
C LEU A 197 56.72 -34.48 -84.15
N ASP A 198 57.24 -35.64 -83.74
CA ASP A 198 57.81 -36.61 -84.67
C ASP A 198 56.75 -37.10 -85.67
N ASN A 199 55.55 -37.43 -85.21
CA ASN A 199 54.43 -37.81 -86.08
C ASN A 199 54.00 -36.67 -87.03
N LYS A 200 54.01 -35.42 -86.56
CA LYS A 200 53.68 -34.25 -87.39
C LYS A 200 54.73 -34.05 -88.49
N LEU A 201 56.01 -34.21 -88.17
CA LEU A 201 57.08 -34.17 -89.18
C LEU A 201 56.86 -35.23 -90.26
N ILE A 202 56.46 -36.45 -89.87
CA ILE A 202 56.11 -37.51 -90.82
C ILE A 202 54.91 -37.11 -91.70
N GLN A 203 53.86 -36.52 -91.13
CA GLN A 203 52.68 -36.07 -91.89
C GLN A 203 52.97 -34.90 -92.83
N ASP A 204 53.80 -33.94 -92.40
CA ASP A 204 54.17 -32.80 -93.24
C ASP A 204 55.00 -33.27 -94.45
N HIS A 205 55.89 -34.25 -94.26
CA HIS A 205 56.57 -34.93 -95.37
C HIS A 205 55.60 -35.63 -96.33
N GLN A 206 54.53 -36.26 -95.85
CA GLN A 206 53.50 -36.86 -96.70
C GLN A 206 52.73 -35.80 -97.51
N LYS A 207 52.36 -34.68 -96.89
CA LYS A 207 51.66 -33.57 -97.58
C LYS A 207 52.51 -32.90 -98.64
N GLU A 208 53.82 -32.78 -98.45
CA GLU A 208 54.73 -32.25 -99.47
C GLU A 208 54.74 -33.14 -100.73
N GLN A 209 54.74 -34.47 -100.54
CA GLN A 209 54.64 -35.40 -101.67
C GLN A 209 53.30 -35.28 -102.41
N GLU A 210 52.19 -35.10 -101.68
CA GLU A 210 50.87 -34.84 -102.28
C GLU A 210 50.80 -33.49 -103.01
N ARG A 211 51.39 -32.44 -102.43
CA ARG A 211 51.47 -31.11 -103.06
C ARG A 211 52.18 -31.18 -104.41
N LEU A 212 53.28 -31.91 -104.51
CA LEU A 212 54.00 -32.09 -105.78
C LEU A 212 53.10 -32.76 -106.83
N ARG A 213 52.33 -33.79 -106.44
CA ARG A 213 51.34 -34.45 -107.32
C ARG A 213 50.22 -33.49 -107.76
N ILE A 214 49.74 -32.63 -106.87
CA ILE A 214 48.71 -31.63 -107.18
C ILE A 214 49.26 -30.56 -108.13
N GLU A 215 50.49 -30.08 -107.95
CA GLU A 215 51.11 -29.11 -108.84
C GLU A 215 51.27 -29.65 -110.27
N GLU A 216 51.59 -30.94 -110.44
CA GLU A 216 51.60 -31.60 -111.74
C GLU A 216 50.22 -31.63 -112.40
N ASN A 217 49.18 -31.95 -111.64
CA ASN A 217 47.79 -31.94 -112.12
C ASN A 217 47.30 -30.53 -112.48
N GLN A 218 47.65 -29.51 -111.69
CA GLN A 218 47.29 -28.11 -111.97
C GLN A 218 47.95 -27.58 -113.25
N LYS A 219 49.18 -28.00 -113.57
CA LYS A 219 49.82 -27.64 -114.84
C LYS A 219 49.06 -28.17 -116.05
N ARG A 220 48.47 -29.37 -115.96
CA ARG A 220 47.59 -29.94 -117.00
C ARG A 220 46.31 -29.13 -117.17
N MET A 221 45.61 -28.83 -116.07
CA MET A 221 44.38 -28.03 -116.10
C MET A 221 44.58 -26.62 -116.67
N LYS A 222 45.68 -25.94 -116.33
CA LYS A 222 45.98 -24.59 -116.85
C LYS A 222 46.15 -24.54 -118.37
N GLN A 223 46.63 -25.62 -118.99
CA GLN A 223 46.74 -25.72 -120.45
C GLN A 223 45.36 -25.88 -121.12
N GLU A 224 44.41 -26.51 -120.42
CA GLU A 224 43.03 -26.66 -120.88
C GLU A 224 42.24 -25.35 -120.71
N ASP A 225 42.41 -24.64 -119.58
CA ASP A 225 41.77 -23.35 -119.30
C ASP A 225 42.20 -22.23 -120.26
N PHE A 226 43.44 -22.23 -120.73
CA PHE A 226 43.91 -21.24 -121.70
C PHE A 226 43.12 -21.32 -123.02
N LYS A 227 42.77 -22.54 -123.45
CA LYS A 227 41.95 -22.80 -124.64
C LYS A 227 40.47 -22.43 -124.42
N ALA A 228 39.99 -22.43 -123.18
CA ALA A 228 38.63 -22.01 -122.82
C ALA A 228 38.48 -20.48 -122.75
N ARG A 229 39.48 -19.76 -122.23
CA ARG A 229 39.45 -18.30 -122.09
C ARG A 229 39.42 -17.54 -123.42
N GLU A 230 40.02 -18.06 -124.49
CA GLU A 230 39.89 -17.46 -125.82
C GLU A 230 38.44 -17.47 -126.33
N LYS A 231 37.64 -18.49 -125.96
CA LYS A 231 36.23 -18.60 -126.35
C LYS A 231 35.32 -17.69 -125.55
N GLU A 232 35.67 -17.35 -124.30
CA GLU A 232 34.86 -16.47 -123.45
C GLU A 232 35.09 -14.96 -123.72
N ARG A 233 36.29 -14.55 -124.17
CA ARG A 233 36.54 -13.15 -124.56
C ARG A 233 35.62 -12.68 -125.70
N MET A 234 35.29 -13.58 -126.62
CA MET A 234 34.33 -13.32 -127.70
C MET A 234 32.88 -13.17 -127.21
N ARG A 235 32.55 -13.71 -126.02
CA ARG A 235 31.19 -13.62 -125.42
C ARG A 235 31.01 -12.39 -124.53
N GLN A 236 32.06 -11.91 -123.87
CA GLN A 236 31.99 -10.77 -122.95
C GLN A 236 31.82 -9.40 -123.62
N GLN A 237 32.20 -9.26 -124.90
CA GLN A 237 32.00 -8.00 -125.64
C GLN A 237 30.52 -7.72 -125.94
N LEU A 238 29.68 -8.75 -126.04
CA LEU A 238 28.24 -8.61 -126.30
C LEU A 238 27.42 -8.25 -125.05
N LEU A 239 27.90 -8.59 -123.84
CA LEU A 239 27.17 -8.38 -122.57
C LEU A 239 27.40 -6.98 -121.95
N GLN A 240 28.46 -6.26 -122.35
CA GLN A 240 28.79 -4.93 -121.80
C GLN A 240 27.90 -3.79 -122.34
N GLU A 241 27.18 -4.00 -123.44
CA GLU A 241 26.26 -3.01 -124.01
C GLU A 241 24.90 -2.99 -123.32
N GLU A 242 24.48 -4.12 -122.70
CA GLU A 242 23.17 -4.27 -122.06
C GLU A 242 23.12 -3.65 -120.64
N VAL A 243 24.23 -3.68 -119.89
CA VAL A 243 24.31 -3.18 -118.50
C VAL A 243 24.27 -1.65 -118.40
N LYS A 244 24.66 -0.92 -119.45
CA LYS A 244 24.64 0.56 -119.44
C LYS A 244 23.23 1.17 -119.49
N ARG A 245 22.20 0.41 -119.91
CA ARG A 245 20.81 0.89 -119.96
C ARG A 245 20.09 0.84 -118.62
N VAL A 246 20.40 -0.15 -117.77
CA VAL A 246 19.66 -0.42 -116.52
C VAL A 246 20.04 0.52 -115.36
N ASN A 247 21.24 1.11 -115.36
CA ASN A 247 21.68 2.02 -114.28
C ASN A 247 21.11 3.44 -114.36
N ALA A 248 20.46 3.84 -115.46
CA ALA A 248 19.82 5.16 -115.58
C ALA A 248 18.47 5.24 -114.83
N GLU A 249 17.80 4.11 -114.61
CA GLU A 249 16.45 4.05 -114.00
C GLU A 249 16.47 4.12 -112.46
N ILE A 250 17.61 3.89 -111.82
CA ILE A 250 17.74 3.83 -110.35
C ILE A 250 17.89 5.21 -109.70
N VAL A 251 18.30 6.24 -110.47
CA VAL A 251 18.53 7.61 -109.94
C VAL A 251 17.21 8.35 -109.66
N GLN A 252 16.12 8.06 -110.37
CA GLN A 252 14.83 8.75 -110.21
C GLN A 252 14.01 8.33 -108.98
N ASN A 253 14.34 7.21 -108.33
CA ASN A 253 13.61 6.71 -107.16
C ASN A 253 14.11 7.25 -105.81
N ARG A 254 15.21 8.04 -105.78
CA ARG A 254 15.77 8.62 -104.55
C ARG A 254 15.24 10.02 -104.19
N GLU A 255 14.58 10.72 -105.11
CA GLU A 255 14.02 12.07 -104.84
C GLU A 255 12.66 12.03 -104.11
N LYS A 256 11.90 10.93 -104.22
CA LYS A 256 10.54 10.81 -103.63
C LYS A 256 10.51 10.54 -102.11
N LYS A 257 11.66 10.34 -101.45
CA LYS A 257 11.73 10.08 -100.00
C LYS A 257 12.07 11.31 -99.14
N LEU A 258 12.47 12.43 -99.74
CA LEU A 258 12.84 13.65 -98.99
C LEU A 258 11.67 14.63 -98.76
N GLU A 259 10.51 14.39 -99.36
CA GLU A 259 9.30 15.24 -99.22
C GLU A 259 8.36 14.79 -98.08
N GLN A 260 8.57 13.60 -97.48
CA GLN A 260 7.67 13.04 -96.46
C GLN A 260 8.01 13.45 -95.01
N GLU A 261 9.19 14.01 -94.74
CA GLU A 261 9.63 14.36 -93.37
C GLU A 261 9.44 15.86 -93.01
N LYS A 262 9.07 16.72 -93.96
CA LYS A 262 8.83 18.17 -93.70
C LYS A 262 7.38 18.52 -93.32
N LEU A 263 6.46 17.55 -93.32
CA LEU A 263 5.02 17.75 -93.05
C LEU A 263 4.54 17.28 -91.66
N ALA A 264 5.41 16.68 -90.84
CA ALA A 264 5.05 16.14 -89.53
C ALA A 264 5.20 17.14 -88.35
N ASP A 265 6.13 18.10 -88.45
CA ASP A 265 6.49 18.94 -87.29
C ASP A 265 5.81 20.32 -87.21
N MET A 266 5.00 20.70 -88.21
CA MET A 266 4.27 21.98 -88.22
C MET A 266 2.82 21.90 -87.68
N LYS A 267 2.37 20.76 -87.15
CA LYS A 267 0.98 20.57 -86.64
C LYS A 267 0.85 20.39 -85.12
N ILE A 268 1.94 20.34 -84.36
CA ILE A 268 1.92 20.03 -82.92
C ILE A 268 1.91 21.29 -82.01
N LEU A 269 2.25 22.48 -82.52
CA LEU A 269 2.39 23.70 -81.71
C LEU A 269 1.22 24.70 -81.79
N GLU A 270 0.24 24.54 -82.69
CA GLU A 270 -0.84 25.52 -82.87
C GLU A 270 -2.20 25.12 -82.25
N TYR A 271 -2.37 23.87 -81.81
CA TYR A 271 -3.65 23.43 -81.20
C TYR A 271 -3.70 23.63 -79.67
N GLN A 272 -2.55 23.65 -79.00
CA GLN A 272 -2.46 23.86 -77.54
C GLN A 272 -2.73 25.32 -77.11
N ARG A 273 -2.64 26.28 -78.05
CA ARG A 273 -2.93 27.70 -77.79
C ARG A 273 -4.42 28.09 -77.85
N LYS A 274 -5.30 27.27 -78.44
CA LYS A 274 -6.74 27.58 -78.61
C LYS A 274 -7.65 26.98 -77.53
N THR A 275 -7.14 26.11 -76.66
CA THR A 275 -7.90 25.44 -75.60
C THR A 275 -7.99 26.21 -74.28
N GLN A 276 -7.09 27.18 -74.04
CA GLN A 276 -7.02 27.90 -72.77
C GLN A 276 -7.88 29.18 -72.72
N GLU A 277 -8.38 29.66 -73.86
CA GLU A 277 -9.24 30.85 -73.95
C GLU A 277 -10.74 30.56 -73.71
N ARG A 278 -11.17 29.28 -73.71
CA ARG A 278 -12.57 28.88 -73.40
C ARG A 278 -12.85 28.62 -71.92
N GLN A 279 -11.84 28.58 -71.05
CA GLN A 279 -12.01 28.31 -69.62
C GLN A 279 -12.14 29.60 -68.78
N ALA A 280 -11.81 30.76 -69.36
CA ALA A 280 -12.03 32.07 -68.75
C ALA A 280 -13.50 32.55 -68.84
N GLU A 281 -14.32 31.92 -69.69
CA GLU A 281 -15.77 32.14 -69.74
C GLU A 281 -16.51 31.55 -68.51
N HIS A 282 -15.82 30.72 -67.70
CA HIS A 282 -16.31 30.17 -66.43
C HIS A 282 -16.30 31.20 -65.27
N GLU A 283 -15.71 32.38 -65.46
CA GLU A 283 -15.59 33.42 -64.42
C GLU A 283 -16.66 34.54 -64.52
N ALA A 284 -17.46 34.60 -65.58
CA ALA A 284 -18.44 35.67 -65.79
C ALA A 284 -19.92 35.27 -65.62
N GLU A 285 -20.21 33.99 -65.33
CA GLU A 285 -21.56 33.53 -64.93
C GLU A 285 -21.81 33.77 -63.44
N GLN A 286 -21.69 35.05 -63.09
CA GLN A 286 -22.86 35.72 -62.56
C GLN A 286 -23.55 34.94 -61.44
N VAL A 287 -23.06 35.11 -60.21
CA VAL A 287 -23.35 36.34 -59.42
C VAL A 287 -24.81 36.87 -59.47
N ARG A 288 -25.73 36.21 -60.18
CA ARG A 288 -27.18 36.39 -60.26
C ARG A 288 -27.94 35.42 -59.35
N ILE A 289 -27.36 34.28 -58.95
CA ILE A 289 -28.02 33.32 -58.04
C ILE A 289 -27.96 33.77 -56.56
N LYS A 290 -27.26 34.87 -56.25
CA LYS A 290 -27.20 35.48 -54.92
C LYS A 290 -28.44 36.28 -54.47
N LYS A 291 -29.55 36.38 -55.23
CA LYS A 291 -30.61 37.36 -54.88
C LYS A 291 -32.08 36.91 -54.90
N GLU A 292 -32.38 35.63 -55.13
CA GLU A 292 -33.79 35.16 -55.22
C GLU A 292 -34.26 34.26 -54.07
N LYS A 293 -33.40 33.87 -53.11
CA LYS A 293 -33.77 32.97 -52.00
C LYS A 293 -33.85 33.61 -50.62
N GLU A 294 -33.86 34.94 -50.53
CA GLU A 294 -34.03 35.71 -49.28
C GLU A 294 -35.45 36.31 -49.11
N LEU A 295 -36.37 36.09 -50.06
CA LEU A 295 -37.72 36.67 -50.04
C LEU A 295 -38.83 35.76 -49.48
N GLU A 296 -38.52 34.55 -49.01
CA GLU A 296 -39.52 33.61 -48.44
C GLU A 296 -39.62 33.62 -46.89
N ILE A 297 -38.82 34.41 -46.17
CA ILE A 297 -38.90 34.52 -44.69
C ILE A 297 -39.63 35.80 -44.21
N ALA A 298 -39.97 36.72 -45.12
CA ALA A 298 -40.86 37.85 -44.86
C ALA A 298 -42.36 37.46 -44.75
N ARG A 299 -42.69 36.21 -45.09
CA ARG A 299 -44.07 35.68 -45.05
C ARG A 299 -44.58 35.33 -43.64
N LEU A 300 -43.72 35.34 -42.62
CA LEU A 300 -44.07 35.03 -41.23
C LEU A 300 -44.49 36.25 -40.37
N TRP A 301 -44.53 37.46 -40.93
CA TRP A 301 -44.98 38.69 -40.22
C TRP A 301 -46.40 39.16 -40.60
N ALA A 302 -47.02 38.54 -41.61
CA ALA A 302 -48.31 39.00 -42.17
C ALA A 302 -49.57 38.37 -41.54
N GLN A 303 -49.45 37.53 -40.48
CA GLN A 303 -50.57 36.82 -39.85
C GLN A 303 -51.06 37.40 -38.50
N GLN A 304 -50.52 38.53 -37.99
CA GLN A 304 -50.97 39.11 -36.70
C GLN A 304 -51.68 40.48 -36.78
N GLU A 305 -51.73 41.15 -37.92
CA GLU A 305 -52.17 42.57 -37.96
C GLU A 305 -53.66 42.79 -38.30
N LYS A 306 -54.44 41.75 -38.67
CA LYS A 306 -55.86 41.89 -39.08
C LYS A 306 -56.92 41.70 -37.98
N ALA A 307 -56.53 41.67 -36.70
CA ALA A 307 -57.44 41.44 -35.58
C ALA A 307 -57.88 42.71 -34.80
N LEU A 308 -57.37 43.91 -35.13
CA LEU A 308 -57.54 45.11 -34.31
C LEU A 308 -58.54 46.16 -34.83
N ASP A 309 -58.92 46.15 -36.11
CA ASP A 309 -59.63 47.30 -36.70
C ASP A 309 -61.17 47.18 -36.82
N TYR A 310 -61.80 46.11 -36.32
CA TYR A 310 -63.27 45.93 -36.42
C TYR A 310 -64.09 46.44 -35.20
N LYS A 311 -63.44 47.05 -34.18
CA LYS A 311 -64.09 47.36 -32.88
C LYS A 311 -64.34 48.83 -32.52
N ALA A 312 -63.79 49.82 -33.22
CA ALA A 312 -63.85 51.20 -32.70
C ALA A 312 -64.97 52.07 -33.30
N GLN A 313 -65.54 51.68 -34.45
CA GLN A 313 -66.43 52.56 -35.22
C GLN A 313 -67.93 52.54 -34.81
N GLN A 314 -68.33 51.79 -33.77
CA GLN A 314 -69.74 51.72 -33.32
C GLN A 314 -70.10 52.55 -32.06
N ASP A 315 -69.15 53.16 -31.34
CA ASP A 315 -69.41 53.80 -30.03
C ASP A 315 -69.75 55.30 -30.07
N GLU A 316 -69.57 55.97 -31.21
CA GLU A 316 -69.57 57.44 -31.25
C GLU A 316 -70.97 58.10 -31.24
N LEU A 317 -72.05 57.39 -31.60
CA LEU A 317 -73.37 58.01 -31.81
C LEU A 317 -74.37 57.92 -30.63
N ARG A 318 -74.08 57.18 -29.54
CA ARG A 318 -75.01 57.00 -28.40
C ARG A 318 -74.93 58.09 -27.31
N ALA A 319 -73.84 58.87 -27.27
CA ALA A 319 -73.53 59.74 -26.13
C ALA A 319 -74.38 61.03 -26.03
N ARG A 320 -74.95 61.54 -27.12
CA ARG A 320 -75.43 62.94 -27.15
C ARG A 320 -76.85 63.21 -26.62
N ARG A 321 -77.71 62.22 -26.32
CA ARG A 321 -79.11 62.47 -25.90
C ARG A 321 -79.39 62.43 -24.38
N HIS A 322 -78.47 61.97 -23.52
CA HIS A 322 -78.71 61.78 -22.06
C HIS A 322 -78.54 63.08 -21.23
N GLN A 323 -77.79 64.06 -21.72
CA GLN A 323 -77.31 65.17 -20.87
C GLN A 323 -78.41 66.14 -20.42
N GLU A 324 -79.49 66.34 -21.20
CA GLU A 324 -80.44 67.43 -20.94
C GLU A 324 -81.46 67.16 -19.80
N SER A 325 -81.69 65.91 -19.37
CA SER A 325 -82.69 65.59 -18.32
C SER A 325 -82.19 65.77 -16.87
N ILE A 326 -80.89 65.82 -16.62
CA ILE A 326 -80.30 65.80 -15.26
C ILE A 326 -80.37 67.17 -14.57
N GLU A 327 -80.36 68.25 -15.34
CA GLU A 327 -80.12 69.60 -14.81
C GLU A 327 -81.27 70.14 -13.93
N ARG A 328 -82.52 69.73 -14.19
CA ARG A 328 -83.69 70.29 -13.48
C ARG A 328 -83.82 69.81 -12.03
N GLN A 329 -83.44 68.58 -11.71
CA GLN A 329 -83.61 68.01 -10.35
C GLN A 329 -82.61 68.57 -9.33
N TRP A 330 -81.51 69.18 -9.77
CA TRP A 330 -80.43 69.62 -8.89
C TRP A 330 -80.81 70.82 -8.00
N ARG A 331 -81.61 71.76 -8.50
CA ARG A 331 -81.86 73.03 -7.79
C ARG A 331 -82.70 72.87 -6.52
N MET A 332 -83.66 71.93 -6.47
CA MET A 332 -84.52 71.75 -5.30
C MET A 332 -83.77 71.20 -4.08
N ARG A 333 -82.79 70.32 -4.28
CA ARG A 333 -82.02 69.69 -3.19
C ARG A 333 -81.15 70.67 -2.40
N GLN A 334 -80.80 71.82 -2.97
CA GLN A 334 -79.89 72.77 -2.30
C GLN A 334 -80.53 73.51 -1.13
N LYS A 335 -81.83 73.83 -1.19
CA LYS A 335 -82.48 74.61 -0.12
C LYS A 335 -82.65 73.83 1.19
N GLU A 336 -83.01 72.55 1.13
CA GLU A 336 -83.24 71.73 2.34
C GLU A 336 -81.95 71.45 3.14
N LEU A 337 -80.79 71.45 2.47
CA LEU A 337 -79.51 71.21 3.12
C LEU A 337 -79.09 72.34 4.06
N ALA A 338 -79.47 73.58 3.77
CA ALA A 338 -79.07 74.73 4.57
C ALA A 338 -79.73 74.73 5.96
N ALA A 339 -81.04 74.45 6.04
CA ALA A 339 -81.79 74.46 7.30
C ALA A 339 -81.29 73.39 8.29
N LYS A 340 -80.92 72.21 7.79
CA LYS A 340 -80.36 71.12 8.61
C LYS A 340 -79.00 71.45 9.21
N ARG A 341 -78.26 72.43 8.71
CA ARG A 341 -76.95 72.83 9.26
C ARG A 341 -77.10 73.63 10.55
N VAL A 342 -77.99 74.62 10.56
CA VAL A 342 -78.15 75.53 11.70
C VAL A 342 -78.58 74.80 12.98
N HIS A 343 -79.52 73.86 12.88
CA HIS A 343 -79.98 73.10 14.05
C HIS A 343 -78.87 72.22 14.65
N LYS A 344 -77.98 71.68 13.81
CA LYS A 344 -76.85 70.87 14.28
C LYS A 344 -75.85 71.70 15.09
N ASP A 345 -75.61 72.95 14.70
CA ASP A 345 -74.62 73.80 15.37
C ASP A 345 -75.02 74.17 16.81
N ALA A 346 -76.33 74.30 17.11
CA ALA A 346 -76.80 74.61 18.45
C ALA A 346 -76.57 73.44 19.44
N MET A 347 -76.96 72.22 19.03
CA MET A 347 -76.73 71.00 19.82
C MET A 347 -75.25 70.77 20.13
N LEU A 348 -74.35 71.15 19.22
CA LEU A 348 -72.90 71.03 19.43
C LEU A 348 -72.38 71.94 20.55
N ARG A 349 -73.02 73.09 20.81
CA ARG A 349 -72.54 74.04 21.84
C ARG A 349 -72.86 73.58 23.25
N GLU A 350 -74.05 73.04 23.49
CA GLU A 350 -74.44 72.55 24.82
C GLU A 350 -73.59 71.33 25.22
N ALA A 351 -73.40 70.39 24.28
CA ALA A 351 -72.52 69.24 24.50
C ALA A 351 -71.07 69.63 24.86
N ARG A 352 -70.58 70.81 24.43
CA ARG A 352 -69.25 71.30 24.78
C ARG A 352 -69.14 71.74 26.24
N LEU A 353 -70.19 72.32 26.82
CA LEU A 353 -70.14 72.80 28.21
C LEU A 353 -70.14 71.65 29.21
N ASP A 354 -70.99 70.64 28.98
CA ASP A 354 -71.00 69.44 29.82
C ASP A 354 -69.67 68.68 29.73
N GLN A 355 -69.06 68.65 28.54
CA GLN A 355 -67.72 68.10 28.36
C GLN A 355 -66.69 68.81 29.26
N VAL A 356 -66.73 70.12 29.42
CA VAL A 356 -65.77 70.85 30.28
C VAL A 356 -65.94 70.48 31.75
N ARG A 357 -67.17 70.45 32.27
CA ARG A 357 -67.43 70.11 33.68
C ARG A 357 -66.98 68.70 34.04
N THR A 358 -67.24 67.74 33.15
CA THR A 358 -66.77 66.36 33.35
C THR A 358 -65.24 66.28 33.41
N LYS A 359 -64.52 67.11 32.63
CA LYS A 359 -63.05 67.15 32.64
C LYS A 359 -62.50 67.63 33.98
N GLU A 360 -63.08 68.67 34.57
CA GLU A 360 -62.60 69.23 35.83
C GLU A 360 -62.69 68.24 37.00
N LEU A 361 -63.82 67.53 37.11
CA LEU A 361 -63.99 66.49 38.14
C LEU A 361 -63.01 65.33 37.96
N CYS A 362 -62.75 64.91 36.71
CA CYS A 362 -61.76 63.89 36.42
C CYS A 362 -60.36 64.31 36.89
N LEU A 363 -59.93 65.55 36.62
CA LEU A 363 -58.61 66.06 37.01
C LEU A 363 -58.39 66.06 38.54
N ALA A 364 -59.42 66.40 39.33
CA ALA A 364 -59.30 66.39 40.78
C ALA A 364 -59.12 64.97 41.35
N MET A 365 -59.83 63.99 40.78
CA MET A 365 -59.66 62.58 41.16
C MET A 365 -58.29 62.05 40.77
N GLU A 366 -57.75 62.50 39.62
CA GLU A 366 -56.41 62.14 39.16
C GLU A 366 -55.33 62.64 40.14
N ASN A 367 -55.36 63.91 40.56
CA ASN A 367 -54.38 64.45 41.52
C ASN A 367 -54.34 63.68 42.86
N ASN A 368 -55.49 63.25 43.38
CA ASN A 368 -55.52 62.48 44.63
C ASN A 368 -54.97 61.06 44.43
N ARG A 369 -55.21 60.45 43.26
CA ARG A 369 -54.58 59.18 42.89
C ARG A 369 -53.06 59.34 42.81
N GLU A 370 -52.56 60.42 42.22
CA GLU A 370 -51.12 60.70 42.12
C GLU A 370 -50.45 60.80 43.49
N LYS A 371 -51.04 61.52 44.46
CA LYS A 371 -50.50 61.60 45.82
C LYS A 371 -50.42 60.24 46.52
N ALA A 372 -51.48 59.44 46.43
CA ALA A 372 -51.50 58.10 47.00
C ALA A 372 -50.47 57.18 46.33
N VAL A 373 -50.20 57.37 45.04
CA VAL A 373 -49.13 56.68 44.32
C VAL A 373 -47.76 57.12 44.85
N LEU A 374 -47.50 58.42 45.02
CA LEU A 374 -46.22 58.94 45.54
C LEU A 374 -45.89 58.40 46.93
N GLU A 375 -46.86 58.35 47.85
CA GLU A 375 -46.61 57.80 49.18
C GLU A 375 -46.27 56.31 49.17
N ARG A 376 -46.92 55.54 48.27
CA ARG A 376 -46.57 54.13 48.06
C ARG A 376 -45.18 53.99 47.48
N LEU A 377 -44.79 54.85 46.54
CA LEU A 377 -43.44 54.87 45.97
C LEU A 377 -42.40 55.14 47.05
N LEU A 378 -42.59 56.15 47.91
CA LEU A 378 -41.64 56.45 48.99
C LEU A 378 -41.48 55.32 50.01
N ARG A 379 -42.57 54.60 50.32
CA ARG A 379 -42.49 53.40 51.19
C ARG A 379 -41.71 52.29 50.50
N ALA A 380 -42.00 52.05 49.22
CA ALA A 380 -41.28 51.07 48.41
C ALA A 380 -39.78 51.42 48.30
N GLU A 381 -39.42 52.70 48.15
CA GLU A 381 -38.03 53.17 48.14
C GLU A 381 -37.31 52.89 49.46
N LYS A 382 -37.93 53.18 50.61
CA LYS A 382 -37.34 52.89 51.93
C LYS A 382 -37.11 51.40 52.12
N GLU A 383 -38.09 50.58 51.76
CA GLU A 383 -37.95 49.12 51.80
C GLU A 383 -36.85 48.64 50.84
N ALA A 384 -36.75 49.23 49.64
CA ALA A 384 -35.70 48.92 48.67
C ALA A 384 -34.31 49.20 49.27
N VAL A 385 -34.09 50.36 49.88
CA VAL A 385 -32.81 50.71 50.52
C VAL A 385 -32.44 49.74 51.64
N THR A 386 -33.40 49.31 52.47
CA THR A 386 -33.11 48.31 53.52
C THR A 386 -32.72 46.96 52.93
N LYS A 387 -33.42 46.52 51.88
CA LYS A 387 -33.12 45.28 51.16
C LYS A 387 -31.76 45.37 50.48
N GLU A 388 -31.38 46.51 49.91
CA GLU A 388 -30.07 46.74 49.31
C GLU A 388 -28.95 46.60 50.35
N LYS A 389 -29.07 47.21 51.53
CA LYS A 389 -28.08 47.07 52.62
C LYS A 389 -27.91 45.62 53.09
N GLU A 390 -29.01 44.89 53.30
CA GLU A 390 -28.93 43.48 53.65
C GLU A 390 -28.28 42.65 52.53
N GLN A 391 -28.54 42.99 51.27
CA GLN A 391 -27.91 42.36 50.13
C GLN A 391 -26.42 42.65 50.09
N GLU A 392 -25.99 43.89 50.34
CA GLU A 392 -24.59 44.30 50.42
C GLU A 392 -23.84 43.53 51.52
N GLU A 393 -24.41 43.42 52.72
CA GLU A 393 -23.80 42.64 53.81
C GLU A 393 -23.67 41.15 53.45
N ARG A 394 -24.71 40.56 52.87
CA ARG A 394 -24.67 39.18 52.36
C ARG A 394 -23.63 39.03 51.26
N GLN A 395 -23.49 40.01 50.38
CA GLN A 395 -22.45 40.02 49.34
C GLN A 395 -21.06 40.09 49.98
N LEU A 396 -20.82 40.99 50.94
CA LEU A 396 -19.54 41.08 51.66
C LEU A 396 -19.17 39.77 52.35
N GLN A 397 -20.13 39.14 53.05
CA GLN A 397 -19.91 37.82 53.67
C GLN A 397 -19.56 36.76 52.63
N LYS A 398 -20.30 36.71 51.50
CA LYS A 398 -19.98 35.81 50.39
C LYS A 398 -18.59 36.08 49.83
N MET A 399 -18.18 37.34 49.66
CA MET A 399 -16.84 37.72 49.19
C MET A 399 -15.75 37.28 50.18
N LEU A 400 -15.97 37.43 51.48
CA LEU A 400 -15.03 36.97 52.51
C LEU A 400 -14.90 35.43 52.53
N HIS A 401 -16.02 34.71 52.46
CA HIS A 401 -16.01 33.25 52.34
C HIS A 401 -15.34 32.80 51.06
N HIS A 402 -15.64 33.44 49.93
CA HIS A 402 -15.02 33.17 48.65
C HIS A 402 -13.50 33.44 48.70
N SER A 403 -13.05 34.55 49.28
CA SER A 403 -11.64 34.86 49.48
C SER A 403 -10.92 33.83 50.37
N LYS A 404 -11.56 33.34 51.42
CA LYS A 404 -11.00 32.27 52.26
C LYS A 404 -10.91 30.94 51.49
N ALA A 405 -11.95 30.59 50.75
CA ALA A 405 -11.98 29.40 49.90
C ALA A 405 -10.90 29.47 48.81
N LEU A 406 -10.74 30.61 48.14
CA LEU A 406 -9.68 30.84 47.15
C LEU A 406 -8.29 30.66 47.77
N ARG A 407 -8.05 31.20 48.98
CA ARG A 407 -6.77 31.00 49.68
C ARG A 407 -6.51 29.55 50.05
N GLN A 408 -7.54 28.79 50.43
CA GLN A 408 -7.40 27.35 50.68
C GLN A 408 -7.12 26.59 49.39
N GLN A 409 -7.87 26.89 48.32
CA GLN A 409 -7.64 26.32 46.99
C GLN A 409 -6.23 26.61 46.48
N MET A 410 -5.70 27.83 46.67
CA MET A 410 -4.32 28.17 46.30
C MET A 410 -3.31 27.30 47.06
N LYS A 411 -3.48 27.14 48.38
CA LYS A 411 -2.59 26.28 49.19
C LYS A 411 -2.66 24.81 48.77
N GLU A 412 -3.87 24.30 48.52
CA GLU A 412 -4.07 22.94 48.02
C GLU A 412 -3.45 22.76 46.63
N GLN A 413 -3.61 23.75 45.75
CA GLN A 413 -2.98 23.75 44.43
C GLN A 413 -1.46 23.76 44.54
N GLU A 414 -0.87 24.59 45.41
CA GLU A 414 0.58 24.63 45.66
C GLU A 414 1.11 23.30 46.20
N LEU A 415 0.46 22.71 47.21
CA LEU A 415 0.82 21.38 47.72
C LEU A 415 0.65 20.30 46.65
N SER A 416 -0.41 20.37 45.85
CA SER A 416 -0.61 19.44 44.74
C SER A 416 0.46 19.62 43.66
N ALA A 417 0.92 20.84 43.40
CA ALA A 417 1.97 21.13 42.43
C ALA A 417 3.33 20.63 42.92
N ILE A 418 3.65 20.81 44.22
CA ILE A 418 4.87 20.27 44.84
C ILE A 418 4.86 18.74 44.79
N THR A 419 3.75 18.10 45.18
CA THR A 419 3.63 16.63 45.15
C THR A 419 3.69 16.07 43.73
N ARG A 420 3.06 16.74 42.75
CA ARG A 420 3.24 16.40 41.32
C ARG A 420 4.70 16.53 40.92
N ARG A 421 5.36 17.63 41.27
CA ARG A 421 6.78 17.83 40.95
C ARG A 421 7.68 16.75 41.55
N ILE A 422 7.43 16.34 42.79
CA ILE A 422 8.16 15.24 43.43
C ILE A 422 7.91 13.94 42.68
N LYS A 423 6.66 13.62 42.35
CA LYS A 423 6.32 12.41 41.56
C LYS A 423 6.97 12.43 40.18
N ASP A 424 6.93 13.56 39.47
CA ASP A 424 7.57 13.71 38.16
C ASP A 424 9.09 13.48 38.26
N LEU A 425 9.72 13.96 39.34
CA LEU A 425 11.15 13.72 39.61
C LEU A 425 11.44 12.26 39.98
N GLU A 426 10.60 11.63 40.79
CA GLU A 426 10.70 10.21 41.14
C GLU A 426 10.53 9.33 39.90
N ASP A 427 9.55 9.64 39.05
CA ASP A 427 9.30 8.92 37.80
C ASP A 427 10.44 9.16 36.79
N ALA A 428 10.97 10.39 36.69
CA ALA A 428 12.17 10.67 35.90
C ALA A 428 13.37 9.86 36.40
N ASN A 429 13.60 9.79 37.72
CA ASN A 429 14.68 8.99 38.30
C ASN A 429 14.49 7.50 38.01
N ARG A 430 13.26 6.98 38.14
CA ARG A 430 12.93 5.58 37.81
C ARG A 430 13.17 5.27 36.34
N LEU A 431 12.77 6.16 35.43
CA LEU A 431 13.01 6.01 34.00
C LEU A 431 14.51 6.01 33.70
N MET A 432 15.27 6.95 34.28
CA MET A 432 16.73 7.01 34.15
C MET A 432 17.42 5.73 34.66
N GLU A 433 16.96 5.18 35.79
CA GLU A 433 17.49 3.95 36.35
C GLU A 433 17.13 2.72 35.49
N GLN A 434 15.89 2.64 35.00
CA GLN A 434 15.45 1.60 34.06
C GLN A 434 16.25 1.65 32.75
N GLU A 435 16.50 2.84 32.20
CA GLU A 435 17.33 3.04 31.02
C GLU A 435 18.78 2.63 31.28
N ARG A 436 19.34 2.98 32.44
CA ARG A 436 20.68 2.54 32.85
C ARG A 436 20.76 1.01 32.93
N GLN A 437 19.79 0.36 33.56
CA GLN A 437 19.71 -1.10 33.64
C GLN A 437 19.50 -1.73 32.26
N ARG A 438 18.68 -1.14 31.39
CA ARG A 438 18.53 -1.57 29.98
C ARG A 438 19.85 -1.49 29.25
N ARG A 439 20.58 -0.38 29.36
CA ARG A 439 21.90 -0.18 28.73
C ARG A 439 22.92 -1.22 29.19
N LEU A 440 23.00 -1.49 30.49
CA LEU A 440 23.89 -2.52 31.04
C LEU A 440 23.54 -3.91 30.48
N ARG A 441 22.26 -4.29 30.50
CA ARG A 441 21.80 -5.56 29.91
C ARG A 441 22.13 -5.68 28.42
N LEU A 442 21.96 -4.60 27.65
CA LEU A 442 22.30 -4.58 26.23
C LEU A 442 23.80 -4.72 26.00
N LYS A 443 24.64 -4.03 26.80
CA LYS A 443 26.10 -4.16 26.73
C LYS A 443 26.55 -5.58 27.04
N GLU A 444 26.10 -6.15 28.15
CA GLU A 444 26.40 -7.55 28.51
C GLU A 444 25.97 -8.53 27.42
N PHE A 445 24.81 -8.30 26.79
CA PHE A 445 24.33 -9.14 25.70
C PHE A 445 25.19 -9.01 24.43
N LYS A 446 25.59 -7.78 24.05
CA LYS A 446 26.52 -7.55 22.94
C LYS A 446 27.89 -8.19 23.19
N GLU A 447 28.40 -8.12 24.42
CA GLU A 447 29.65 -8.77 24.81
C GLU A 447 29.55 -10.29 24.69
N LYS A 448 28.45 -10.90 25.15
CA LYS A 448 28.20 -12.34 24.95
C LYS A 448 28.18 -12.72 23.47
N LYS A 449 27.51 -11.94 22.62
CA LYS A 449 27.50 -12.14 21.16
C LYS A 449 28.89 -12.01 20.53
N LEU A 450 29.70 -11.07 20.99
CA LEU A 450 31.09 -10.94 20.54
C LEU A 450 31.93 -12.16 20.94
N LEU A 451 31.76 -12.68 22.15
CA LEU A 451 32.42 -13.90 22.60
C LEU A 451 31.99 -15.12 21.77
N GLU A 452 30.70 -15.24 21.46
CA GLU A 452 30.18 -16.27 20.54
C GLU A 452 30.85 -16.17 19.16
N LEU A 453 31.04 -14.95 18.63
CA LEU A 453 31.72 -14.76 17.35
C LEU A 453 33.21 -15.09 17.40
N LYS A 454 33.90 -14.70 18.47
CA LYS A 454 35.30 -15.10 18.67
C LYS A 454 35.43 -16.63 18.71
N ALA A 455 34.46 -17.32 19.32
CA ALA A 455 34.43 -18.79 19.34
C ALA A 455 34.23 -19.42 17.95
N THR A 456 33.62 -18.71 16.98
CA THR A 456 33.50 -19.20 15.59
C THR A 456 34.80 -19.16 14.78
N GLY A 457 35.89 -18.60 15.33
CA GLY A 457 37.21 -18.59 14.68
C GLY A 457 37.38 -17.55 13.58
N ILE A 458 36.51 -16.53 13.52
CA ILE A 458 36.62 -15.43 12.57
C ILE A 458 37.83 -14.55 12.93
N ALA A 459 38.61 -14.18 11.91
CA ALA A 459 39.81 -13.35 12.09
C ALA A 459 39.49 -11.99 12.74
N GLU A 460 40.42 -11.51 13.57
CA GLU A 460 40.31 -10.27 14.36
C GLU A 460 39.91 -9.03 13.57
N LYS A 461 40.42 -8.93 12.33
CA LYS A 461 40.11 -7.83 11.43
C LYS A 461 38.61 -7.58 11.21
N TYR A 462 37.76 -8.60 11.35
CA TYR A 462 36.31 -8.44 11.11
C TYR A 462 35.51 -8.11 12.38
N TRP A 463 35.99 -8.51 13.56
CA TRP A 463 35.29 -8.24 14.82
C TRP A 463 35.84 -7.05 15.61
N SER A 464 37.04 -6.55 15.31
CA SER A 464 37.59 -5.34 15.95
C SER A 464 36.66 -4.12 15.81
N TYR A 465 36.04 -3.94 14.63
CA TYR A 465 35.02 -2.89 14.44
C TYR A 465 33.74 -3.14 15.27
N LEU A 466 33.35 -4.41 15.44
CA LEU A 466 32.18 -4.78 16.23
C LEU A 466 32.43 -4.55 17.73
N GLU A 467 33.65 -4.78 18.21
CA GLU A 467 34.04 -4.47 19.59
C GLU A 467 33.92 -2.99 19.90
N HIS A 468 34.45 -2.13 19.02
CA HIS A 468 34.30 -0.69 19.18
C HIS A 468 32.81 -0.30 19.23
N LYS A 469 31.98 -0.87 18.34
CA LYS A 469 30.53 -0.62 18.34
C LYS A 469 29.76 -1.22 19.51
N ALA A 470 30.30 -2.23 20.18
CA ALA A 470 29.71 -2.77 21.40
C ALA A 470 30.00 -1.86 22.60
N GLN A 471 31.19 -1.24 22.62
CA GLN A 471 31.61 -0.30 23.66
C GLN A 471 31.05 1.11 23.46
N GLU A 472 30.79 1.52 22.22
CA GLU A 472 30.26 2.83 21.88
C GLU A 472 28.87 3.02 22.53
N GLU A 473 28.81 3.93 23.49
CA GLU A 473 27.56 4.30 24.14
C GLU A 473 26.71 5.13 23.18
N LEU A 474 25.52 4.63 22.84
CA LEU A 474 24.54 5.45 22.13
C LEU A 474 24.21 6.68 22.99
N PRO A 475 24.34 7.90 22.45
CA PRO A 475 23.99 9.11 23.17
C PRO A 475 22.52 9.04 23.60
N LEU A 476 22.24 9.50 24.83
CA LEU A 476 20.87 9.75 25.28
C LEU A 476 20.23 10.70 24.26
N LYS A 477 19.12 10.28 23.64
CA LYS A 477 18.32 11.15 22.78
C LYS A 477 17.40 12.02 23.61
#